data_AF-A0A947M802-F1
#
_entry.id   AF-A0A947M802-F1
#
_cell.length_a   1.000
_cell.length_b   1.000
_cell.length_c   1.000
_cell.angle_alpha   90.00
_cell.angle_beta   90.00
_cell.angle_gamma   90.00
#
_symmetry.space_group_name_H-M   'P 1'
#
loop_
_entity.id
_entity.type
_entity.pdbx_description
1 polymer ?
#
loop_
_entity_poly.entity_id
_entity_poly.type
_entity_poly.pdbx_seq_one_letter_code
_entity_poly.pdbx_strand_id
1 'polypeptide(L)' 'MMLDRVIGLGALLFFLGFLGIIVFSVMKPALVVVGLIGMALVVYDFYLQLAGNGKGRSPSV' A
#
# COMPACT_ATOMS: atom_id res chain seq x y z
N MET A 1 -9.26 0.69 -15.89
CA MET A 1 -9.48 2.13 -15.59
C MET A 1 -10.12 2.36 -14.22
N MET A 2 -11.29 1.77 -13.92
CA MET A 2 -11.87 1.83 -12.56
C MET A 2 -11.62 0.54 -11.77
N LEU A 3 -11.66 -0.61 -12.44
CA LEU A 3 -11.40 -1.92 -11.85
C LEU A 3 -9.97 -2.04 -11.28
N ASP A 4 -8.95 -1.55 -12.00
CA ASP A 4 -7.55 -1.57 -11.51
C ASP A 4 -7.37 -0.76 -10.22
N ARG A 5 -8.08 0.37 -10.11
CA ARG A 5 -8.09 1.19 -8.89
C ARG A 5 -8.78 0.46 -7.74
N VAL A 6 -9.89 -0.22 -8.00
CA VAL A 6 -10.62 -1.01 -7.00
C VAL A 6 -9.79 -2.20 -6.52
N ILE A 7 -9.11 -2.89 -7.43
CA ILE A 7 -8.19 -3.99 -7.11
C ILE A 7 -6.99 -3.47 -6.29
N GLY A 8 -6.42 -2.32 -6.68
CA GLY A 8 -5.35 -1.68 -5.91
C GLY A 8 -5.78 -1.28 -4.50
N LEU A 9 -7.00 -0.74 -4.35
CA LEU A 9 -7.59 -0.41 -3.05
C LEU A 9 -7.81 -1.65 -2.20
N GLY A 10 -8.32 -2.73 -2.80
CA GLY A 10 -8.49 -4.02 -2.14
C GLY A 10 -7.17 -4.61 -1.65
N ALA A 11 -6.13 -4.58 -2.48
CA ALA A 11 -4.79 -5.05 -2.12
C ALA A 11 -4.18 -4.21 -0.98
N LEU A 12 -4.37 -2.90 -1.00
CA LEU A 12 -3.92 -1.99 0.05
C LEU A 12 -4.62 -2.30 1.38
N LEU A 13 -5.95 -2.46 1.38
CA LEU A 13 -6.71 -2.79 2.58
C LEU A 13 -6.31 -4.15 3.16
N PHE A 14 -6.08 -5.15 2.30
CA PHE A 14 -5.64 -6.48 2.74
C PHE A 14 -4.23 -6.44 3.37
N PHE A 15 -3.31 -5.69 2.75
CA PHE A 15 -1.98 -5.46 3.29
C PHE A 15 -2.03 -4.73 4.64
N LEU A 16 -2.87 -3.70 4.76
CA LEU A 16 -3.06 -2.93 6.00
C LEU A 16 -3.58 -3.83 7.13
N GLY A 17 -4.58 -4.68 6.84
CA GLY A 17 -5.16 -5.61 7.80
C GLY A 17 -4.14 -6.65 8.27
N PHE A 18 -3.40 -7.26 7.33
CA PHE A 18 -2.35 -8.22 7.65
C PHE A 18 -1.24 -7.60 8.51
N LEU A 19 -0.78 -6.41 8.14
CA LEU A 19 0.26 -5.69 8.87
C LEU A 19 -0.21 -5.28 10.27
N GLY A 20 -1.45 -4.82 10.41
CA GLY A 20 -2.05 -4.48 11.71
C GLY A 20 -2.10 -5.68 12.67
N ILE A 21 -2.46 -6.86 12.17
CA ILE A 21 -2.48 -8.10 12.96
C ILE A 21 -1.05 -8.46 13.44
N ILE A 22 -0.06 -8.35 12.55
CA ILE A 22 1.35 -8.61 12.91
C ILE A 22 1.84 -7.63 13.98
N VAL A 23 1.53 -6.34 13.82
CA VAL A 23 1.93 -5.30 14.77
C VAL A 23 1.29 -5.54 16.14
N PHE A 24 0.00 -5.88 16.20
CA PHE A 24 -0.69 -6.17 17.44
C PHE A 24 -0.17 -7.45 18.13
N SER A 25 0.15 -8.47 17.34
CA SER A 25 0.54 -9.79 17.86
C SER A 25 1.96 -9.83 18.44
N VAL A 26 2.90 -9.02 17.93
CA VAL A 26 4.32 -9.15 18.32
C VAL A 26 4.73 -8.25 19.51
N MET A 27 3.96 -7.21 19.87
CA MET A 27 4.29 -6.30 21.00
C MET A 27 5.75 -5.82 21.04
N LYS A 28 6.41 -5.70 19.86
CA LYS A 28 7.79 -5.20 19.74
C LYS A 28 7.80 -3.87 19.02
N PRO A 29 8.35 -2.80 19.61
CA PRO A 29 8.34 -1.45 19.03
C PRO A 29 9.00 -1.40 17.65
N ALA A 30 9.97 -2.27 17.36
CA ALA A 30 10.59 -2.38 16.04
C ALA A 30 9.58 -2.75 14.94
N LEU A 31 8.60 -3.62 15.21
CA LEU A 31 7.57 -3.96 14.22
C LEU A 31 6.57 -2.84 14.00
N VAL A 32 6.27 -2.05 15.03
CA VAL A 32 5.43 -0.85 14.89
C VAL A 32 6.09 0.13 13.93
N VAL A 33 7.40 0.38 14.09
CA VAL A 33 8.18 1.30 13.24
C VAL A 33 8.23 0.78 11.79
N VAL A 34 8.56 -0.49 11.59
CA VAL A 34 8.58 -1.09 10.24
C VAL A 34 7.19 -1.06 9.61
N GLY A 35 6.14 -1.30 10.40
CA GLY A 35 4.76 -1.22 9.96
C GLY A 35 4.36 0.18 9.50
N LEU A 36 4.72 1.22 10.27
CA LEU A 36 4.47 2.61 9.90
C LEU A 36 5.22 3.03 8.64
N ILE A 37 6.48 2.61 8.48
CA ILE A 37 7.27 2.87 7.27
C ILE A 37 6.63 2.19 6.06
N GLY A 38 6.25 0.92 6.18
CA GLY A 38 5.57 0.19 5.12
C GLY A 38 4.24 0.85 4.73
N MET A 39 3.46 1.29 5.72
CA MET A 39 2.21 1.99 5.50
C MET A 39 2.42 3.33 4.79
N ALA A 40 3.43 4.11 5.19
CA ALA A 40 3.77 5.38 4.55
C ALA A 40 4.20 5.21 3.08
N LEU A 41 5.00 4.19 2.79
CA LEU A 41 5.43 3.89 1.42
C LEU A 41 4.26 3.46 0.53
N VAL A 42 3.35 2.62 1.04
CA VAL A 42 2.17 2.19 0.28
C VAL A 42 1.24 3.37 0.00
N VAL A 43 0.98 4.21 1.00
CA VAL A 43 0.17 5.42 0.82
C VAL A 43 0.83 6.38 -0.17
N TYR A 44 2.16 6.53 -0.10
CA TYR A 44 2.92 7.37 -1.03
C TYR A 44 2.85 6.86 -2.47
N ASP A 45 3.00 5.55 -2.68
CA ASP A 45 2.85 4.93 -4.01
C ASP A 45 1.42 5.12 -4.55
N PHE A 46 0.41 4.93 -3.70
CA PHE A 46 -0.99 5.17 -4.06
C PHE A 46 -1.23 6.64 -4.44
N TYR A 47 -0.71 7.58 -3.64
CA TYR A 47 -0.79 9.01 -3.92
C TYR A 47 -0.08 9.39 -5.22
N LEU A 48 1.09 8.82 -5.50
CA LEU A 48 1.79 8.98 -6.79
C LEU A 48 0.98 8.44 -7.96
N GLN A 49 0.34 7.28 -7.81
CA GLN A 49 -0.53 6.70 -8.84
C GLN A 49 -1.81 7.52 -9.07
N LEU A 50 -2.30 8.23 -8.04
CA LEU A 50 -3.51 9.06 -8.11
C LEU A 50 -3.23 10.50 -8.58
N ALA A 51 -2.16 11.12 -8.11
CA ALA A 51 -1.74 12.49 -8.45
C ALA A 51 -0.98 12.55 -9.79
N GLY A 52 -0.25 11.49 -10.13
CA GLY A 52 0.36 11.29 -11.44
C GLY A 52 -0.64 10.70 -12.41
N ASN A 53 -1.40 11.56 -13.09
CA ASN A 53 -2.33 11.19 -14.14
C ASN A 53 -1.65 10.31 -15.23
N GLY A 54 -1.83 8.98 -15.19
CA GLY A 54 -1.74 8.06 -16.33
C GLY A 54 -0.50 8.10 -17.24
N LYS A 55 0.67 8.58 -16.80
CA LYS A 55 1.89 8.66 -17.62
C LYS A 55 2.99 7.78 -17.02
N GLY A 56 3.09 6.54 -17.47
CA GLY A 56 4.34 5.78 -17.26
C GLY A 56 4.28 4.26 -17.34
N ARG A 57 3.10 3.63 -17.26
CA ARG A 57 2.97 2.19 -17.55
C ARG A 57 2.23 1.98 -18.86
N SER A 58 2.87 2.37 -19.97
CA SER A 58 2.66 1.62 -21.20
C SER A 58 3.20 0.21 -20.95
N PRO A 59 2.39 -0.85 -21.10
CA PRO A 59 2.94 -2.18 -21.31
C PRO A 59 3.59 -2.14 -22.70
N SER A 60 4.89 -1.89 -22.73
CA SER A 60 5.70 -2.32 -23.85
C SER A 60 6.08 -3.77 -23.57
N VAL A 61 5.49 -4.65 -24.39
CA VAL A 61 5.69 -6.11 -24.55
C VAL A 61 4.80 -7.00 -23.69
#